data_AF-A0A2E7NAC8-F1
#
_entry.id   AF-A0A2E7NAC8-F1
#
_cell.length_a   1.000
_cell.length_b   1.000
_cell.length_c   1.000
_cell.angle_alpha   90.00
_cell.angle_beta   90.00
_cell.angle_gamma   90.00
#
_symmetry.space_group_name_H-M   'P 1'
#
loop_
_entity.id
_entity.type
_entity.pdbx_description
1 polymer ?
#
loop_
_entity_poly.entity_id
_entity_poly.type
_entity_poly.pdbx_seq_one_letter_code
_entity_poly.pdbx_strand_id
1 'polypeptide(L)'
;MIEVMTRPQCLAEDIVVLDGFSNAGKSLLAPVISSFERCELWRINPLYDNLCLLDAFKKVERDASSTLVKLFADMDLYNLIIGRNVNFRADDDTGVHKNLQGDRYKKRLDSEGGDYGTKVIDEKTPILILMTHCIFEFPDLL
;
A
#
# COMPACT_ATOMS: atom_id res chain seq x y z
N MET A 1 14.17 -22.92 21.43
CA MET A 1 14.74 -22.31 20.22
C MET A 1 13.59 -21.56 19.59
N ILE A 2 13.62 -20.23 19.60
CA ILE A 2 12.54 -19.41 19.03
C ILE A 2 12.79 -19.40 17.51
N GLU A 3 11.86 -19.95 16.73
CA GLU A 3 11.92 -19.90 15.27
C GLU A 3 11.70 -18.46 14.83
N VAL A 4 12.61 -17.92 14.01
CA VAL A 4 12.50 -16.55 13.48
C VAL A 4 11.62 -16.59 12.23
N MET A 5 10.53 -15.83 12.24
CA MET A 5 9.60 -15.72 11.13
C MET A 5 10.07 -14.62 10.16
N THR A 6 10.60 -15.00 9.00
CA THR A 6 11.05 -14.03 7.98
C THR A 6 10.48 -14.37 6.60
N ARG A 7 10.15 -13.32 5.83
CA ARG A 7 9.89 -13.40 4.39
C ARG A 7 10.60 -12.27 3.64
N PRO A 8 11.09 -12.49 2.41
CA PRO A 8 11.49 -11.40 1.53
C PRO A 8 10.28 -10.58 1.07
N GLN A 9 10.53 -9.36 0.62
CA GLN A 9 9.56 -8.61 -0.18
C GLN A 9 9.59 -9.18 -1.60
N CYS A 10 8.45 -9.52 -2.18
CA CYS A 10 8.42 -10.25 -3.45
C CYS A 10 7.83 -9.46 -4.62
N LEU A 11 6.95 -8.50 -4.37
CA LEU A 11 6.20 -7.76 -5.40
C LEU A 11 6.31 -6.25 -5.21
N ALA A 12 6.02 -5.74 -4.01
CA ALA A 12 6.07 -4.32 -3.69
C ALA A 12 7.49 -3.89 -3.30
N GLU A 13 8.40 -3.90 -4.27
CA GLU A 13 9.81 -3.54 -4.06
C GLU A 13 10.02 -2.05 -3.82
N ASP A 14 9.24 -1.21 -4.53
CA ASP A 14 9.24 0.24 -4.36
C ASP A 14 7.97 0.67 -3.61
N ILE A 15 8.16 1.22 -2.41
CA ILE A 15 7.07 1.71 -1.56
C ILE A 15 7.35 3.17 -1.17
N VAL A 16 6.35 4.02 -1.30
CA VAL A 16 6.36 5.38 -0.76
C VAL A 16 5.35 5.46 0.38
N VAL A 17 5.84 5.88 1.54
CA VAL A 17 5.03 6.08 2.74
C VAL A 17 4.84 7.58 2.97
N LEU A 18 3.59 8.03 2.92
CA LEU A 18 3.16 9.38 3.26
C LEU A 18 2.63 9.41 4.69
N ASP A 19 3.47 9.86 5.62
CA ASP A 19 3.10 10.07 7.02
C ASP A 19 3.16 11.55 7.43
N GLY A 20 2.60 11.85 8.59
CA GLY A 20 2.61 13.18 9.22
C GLY A 20 1.37 13.43 10.05
N PHE A 21 1.24 14.62 10.64
CA PHE A 21 0.07 14.97 11.44
C PHE A 21 -1.22 15.03 10.61
N SER A 22 -2.36 14.91 11.30
CA SER A 22 -3.65 15.26 10.70
C SER A 22 -3.63 16.71 10.21
N ASN A 23 -4.32 16.99 9.10
CA ASN A 23 -4.35 18.30 8.45
C ASN A 23 -3.00 18.82 7.89
N ALA A 24 -1.94 18.01 7.86
CA ALA A 24 -0.66 18.38 7.23
C ALA A 24 -0.71 18.41 5.68
N GLY A 25 -1.89 18.25 5.07
CA GLY A 25 -2.06 18.24 3.61
C GLY A 25 -1.77 16.90 2.93
N LYS A 26 -1.65 15.79 3.68
CA LYS A 26 -1.38 14.45 3.10
C LYS A 26 -2.40 14.04 2.05
N SER A 27 -3.69 14.27 2.30
CA SER A 27 -4.76 13.95 1.35
C SER A 27 -4.74 14.82 0.08
N LEU A 28 -4.07 15.98 0.10
CA LEU A 28 -3.81 16.77 -1.11
C LEU A 28 -2.63 16.20 -1.89
N LEU A 29 -1.58 15.77 -1.18
CA LEU A 29 -0.34 15.29 -1.78
C LEU A 29 -0.43 13.85 -2.32
N ALA A 30 -1.17 12.97 -1.65
CA ALA A 30 -1.28 11.56 -2.03
C ALA A 30 -1.84 11.35 -3.45
N PRO A 31 -2.91 12.05 -3.90
CA PRO A 31 -3.35 12.01 -5.30
C PRO A 31 -2.30 12.50 -6.29
N VAL A 32 -1.52 13.53 -5.93
CA VAL A 32 -0.46 14.09 -6.79
C VAL A 32 0.66 13.08 -6.99
N ILE A 33 1.18 12.50 -5.90
CA ILE A 33 2.24 11.48 -5.98
C ILE A 33 1.74 10.25 -6.73
N SER A 34 0.50 9.83 -6.47
CA SER A 34 -0.12 8.72 -7.19
C SER A 34 -0.28 9.00 -8.68
N SER A 35 -0.30 10.25 -9.13
CA SER A 35 -0.48 10.55 -10.56
C SER A 35 0.74 10.24 -11.43
N PHE A 36 1.90 9.99 -10.83
CA PHE A 36 3.10 9.63 -11.58
C PHE A 36 2.98 8.26 -12.24
N GLU A 37 3.65 8.10 -13.38
CA GLU A 37 3.42 6.99 -14.31
C GLU A 37 3.57 5.60 -13.65
N ARG A 38 4.60 5.41 -12.83
CA ARG A 38 4.86 4.15 -12.10
C ARG A 38 4.08 4.03 -10.80
N CYS A 39 3.49 5.10 -10.30
CA CYS A 39 2.78 5.08 -9.03
C CYS A 39 1.39 4.47 -9.17
N GLU A 40 1.01 3.68 -8.18
CA GLU A 40 -0.33 3.15 -8.06
C GLU A 40 -1.22 4.04 -7.19
N LEU A 41 -2.52 3.77 -7.17
CA LEU A 41 -3.48 4.52 -6.37
C LEU A 41 -3.09 4.40 -4.90
N TRP A 42 -2.91 5.54 -4.24
CA TRP A 42 -2.61 5.58 -2.81
C TRP A 42 -3.68 4.88 -1.98
N ARG A 43 -3.22 4.30 -0.85
CA ARG A 43 -4.09 3.56 0.05
C ARG A 43 -3.87 3.98 1.50
N ILE A 44 -4.97 4.00 2.24
CA ILE A 44 -4.95 3.94 3.70
C ILE A 44 -5.33 2.53 4.09
N ASN A 45 -4.47 1.86 4.82
CA ASN A 45 -4.77 0.57 5.42
C ASN A 45 -4.31 0.61 6.88
N PRO A 46 -5.26 0.67 7.85
CA PRO A 46 -4.94 0.78 9.27
C PRO A 46 -4.06 -0.36 9.81
N LEU A 47 -3.96 -1.47 9.06
CA LEU A 47 -3.11 -2.58 9.42
C LEU A 47 -1.64 -2.16 9.56
N TYR A 48 -1.12 -1.32 8.65
CA TYR A 48 0.27 -0.85 8.73
C TYR A 48 0.49 -0.06 10.03
N ASP A 49 -0.40 0.89 10.33
CA ASP A 49 -0.35 1.69 11.55
C ASP A 49 -0.40 0.81 12.81
N ASN A 50 -1.32 -0.16 12.82
CA ASN A 50 -1.51 -1.06 13.96
C ASN A 50 -0.29 -1.96 14.19
N LEU A 51 0.34 -2.50 13.15
CA LEU A 51 1.53 -3.34 13.29
C LEU A 51 2.73 -2.55 13.80
N CYS A 52 2.93 -1.33 13.29
CA CYS A 52 3.96 -0.42 13.79
C CYS A 52 3.78 -0.13 15.29
N LEU A 53 2.53 0.17 15.69
CA LEU A 53 2.18 0.40 17.08
C LEU A 53 2.45 -0.83 17.96
N LEU A 54 1.99 -2.01 17.53
CA LEU A 54 2.15 -3.25 18.29
C LEU A 54 3.63 -3.65 18.46
N ASP A 55 4.46 -3.48 17.44
CA ASP A 55 5.91 -3.68 17.53
C ASP A 55 6.56 -2.71 18.52
N ALA A 56 6.24 -1.41 18.40
CA ALA A 56 6.79 -0.39 19.28
C ALA A 56 6.45 -0.62 20.77
N PHE A 57 5.24 -1.10 21.06
CA PHE A 57 4.81 -1.47 22.41
C PHE A 57 5.20 -2.90 22.83
N LYS A 58 5.96 -3.62 21.99
CA LYS A 58 6.42 -4.99 22.21
C LYS A 58 5.27 -5.96 22.54
N LYS A 59 4.14 -5.77 21.86
CA LYS A 59 2.94 -6.62 21.98
C LYS A 59 2.91 -7.74 20.94
N VAL A 60 3.71 -7.62 19.89
CA VAL A 60 3.96 -8.63 18.86
C VAL A 60 5.47 -8.65 18.60
N GLU A 61 6.03 -9.83 18.30
CA GLU A 61 7.43 -9.95 17.93
C GLU A 61 7.74 -9.20 16.61
N ARG A 62 8.92 -8.57 16.56
CA ARG A 62 9.31 -7.73 15.41
C ARG A 62 9.39 -8.48 14.09
N ASP A 63 9.82 -9.73 14.13
CA ASP A 63 9.91 -10.61 12.97
C ASP A 63 8.53 -10.96 12.42
N ALA A 64 7.55 -11.23 13.30
CA ALA A 64 6.16 -11.41 12.93
C ALA A 64 5.56 -10.13 12.33
N SER A 65 5.73 -8.98 12.98
CA SER A 65 5.23 -7.69 12.49
C SER A 65 5.84 -7.30 11.15
N SER A 66 7.16 -7.41 11.00
CA SER A 66 7.86 -7.14 9.72
C SER A 66 7.41 -8.09 8.61
N THR A 67 7.24 -9.38 8.92
CA THR A 67 6.73 -10.35 7.96
C THR A 67 5.31 -10.01 7.51
N LEU A 68 4.43 -9.62 8.42
CA LEU A 68 3.07 -9.22 8.07
C LEU A 68 3.06 -7.93 7.23
N VAL A 69 3.81 -6.89 7.61
CA VAL A 69 3.91 -5.64 6.83
C VAL A 69 4.28 -5.93 5.38
N LYS A 70 5.33 -6.72 5.16
CA LYS A 70 5.76 -7.10 3.81
C LYS A 70 4.68 -7.87 3.06
N LEU A 71 4.00 -8.81 3.74
CA LEU A 71 2.95 -9.63 3.15
C LEU A 71 1.77 -8.79 2.68
N PHE A 72 1.34 -7.85 3.51
CA PHE A 72 0.25 -6.97 3.16
C PHE A 72 0.64 -5.95 2.09
N ALA A 73 1.89 -5.48 2.06
CA ALA A 73 2.38 -4.61 0.98
C ALA A 73 2.34 -5.34 -0.38
N ASP A 74 2.85 -6.57 -0.45
CA ASP A 74 2.77 -7.38 -1.67
C ASP A 74 1.31 -7.64 -2.10
N MET A 75 0.45 -7.96 -1.13
CA MET A 75 -0.96 -8.22 -1.39
C MET A 75 -1.70 -6.96 -1.85
N ASP A 76 -1.42 -5.80 -1.24
CA ASP A 76 -2.04 -4.54 -1.58
C ASP A 76 -1.64 -4.09 -2.98
N LEU A 77 -0.37 -4.19 -3.34
CA LEU A 77 0.09 -3.89 -4.70
C LEU A 77 -0.54 -4.85 -5.72
N TYR A 78 -0.46 -6.16 -5.49
CA TYR A 78 -1.05 -7.15 -6.39
C TYR A 78 -2.55 -6.90 -6.61
N ASN A 79 -3.29 -6.62 -5.55
CA ASN A 79 -4.72 -6.30 -5.63
C ASN A 79 -4.98 -5.06 -6.49
N LEU A 80 -4.20 -3.97 -6.32
CA LEU A 80 -4.32 -2.78 -7.16
C LEU A 80 -4.09 -3.08 -8.65
N ILE A 81 -3.12 -3.95 -8.96
CA ILE A 81 -2.74 -4.30 -10.34
C ILE A 81 -3.85 -5.04 -11.06
N ILE A 82 -4.54 -5.96 -10.36
CA ILE A 82 -5.68 -6.71 -10.92
C ILE A 82 -7.04 -6.02 -10.68
N GLY A 83 -7.04 -4.77 -10.18
CA GLY A 83 -8.25 -4.01 -9.90
C GLY A 83 -9.09 -4.49 -8.71
N ARG A 84 -8.56 -5.39 -7.87
CA ARG A 84 -9.23 -5.90 -6.66
C ARG A 84 -9.11 -4.90 -5.50
N ASN A 85 -10.16 -4.80 -4.69
CA ASN A 85 -10.21 -3.91 -3.50
C ASN A 85 -9.96 -2.43 -3.81
N VAL A 86 -10.26 -2.01 -5.04
CA VAL A 86 -10.16 -0.61 -5.46
C VAL A 86 -11.46 0.10 -5.12
N ASN A 87 -11.36 1.28 -4.52
CA ASN A 87 -12.53 2.07 -4.13
C ASN A 87 -13.11 2.84 -5.33
N PHE A 88 -14.34 2.52 -5.73
CA PHE A 88 -15.09 3.22 -6.79
C PHE A 88 -16.21 4.13 -6.24
N ARG A 89 -16.26 4.39 -4.93
CA ARG A 89 -17.21 5.36 -4.36
C ARG A 89 -16.86 6.77 -4.86
N ALA A 90 -17.79 7.42 -5.56
CA ALA A 90 -17.53 8.67 -6.28
C ALA A 90 -17.14 9.84 -5.38
N ASP A 91 -17.69 9.90 -4.16
CA ASP A 91 -17.49 11.00 -3.21
C ASP A 91 -16.39 10.72 -2.17
N ASP A 92 -15.73 9.57 -2.25
CA ASP A 92 -14.66 9.19 -1.31
C ASP A 92 -13.29 9.69 -1.82
N ASP A 93 -12.49 10.29 -0.93
CA ASP A 93 -11.17 10.82 -1.25
C ASP A 93 -10.21 9.74 -1.76
N THR A 94 -10.30 8.52 -1.20
CA THR A 94 -9.52 7.36 -1.66
C THR A 94 -10.06 6.75 -2.95
N GLY A 95 -11.24 7.20 -3.39
CA GLY A 95 -11.93 6.71 -4.56
C GLY A 95 -11.22 7.08 -5.85
N VAL A 96 -11.23 6.19 -6.84
CA VAL A 96 -10.59 6.42 -8.15
C VAL A 96 -11.12 7.67 -8.88
N HIS A 97 -12.34 8.11 -8.56
CA HIS A 97 -12.98 9.28 -9.17
C HIS A 97 -12.43 10.62 -8.66
N LYS A 98 -11.89 10.64 -7.44
CA LYS A 98 -11.22 11.81 -6.85
C LYS A 98 -9.71 11.82 -7.10
N ASN A 99 -9.22 10.85 -7.88
CA ASN A 99 -7.82 10.64 -8.18
C ASN A 99 -7.58 10.65 -9.70
N LEU A 100 -6.35 10.94 -10.12
CA LEU A 100 -6.00 11.11 -11.54
C LEU A 100 -5.82 9.78 -12.31
N GLN A 101 -6.11 8.64 -11.68
CA GLN A 101 -5.93 7.31 -12.27
C GLN A 101 -7.24 6.58 -12.63
N GLY A 102 -8.38 7.29 -12.64
CA GLY A 102 -9.70 6.69 -12.84
C GLY A 102 -9.80 5.75 -14.05
N ASP A 103 -9.29 6.16 -15.21
CA ASP A 103 -9.40 5.35 -16.42
C ASP A 103 -8.49 4.12 -16.40
N ARG A 104 -7.32 4.19 -15.74
CA ARG A 104 -6.43 3.03 -15.54
C ARG A 104 -7.14 1.95 -14.75
N TYR A 105 -7.78 2.33 -13.65
CA TYR A 105 -8.45 1.38 -12.76
C TYR A 105 -9.78 0.87 -13.31
N LYS A 106 -10.52 1.68 -14.09
CA LYS A 106 -11.67 1.18 -14.86
C LYS A 106 -11.26 0.09 -15.84
N LYS A 107 -10.17 0.27 -16.60
CA LYS A 107 -9.65 -0.75 -17.54
C LYS A 107 -9.23 -2.04 -16.82
N ARG A 108 -8.79 -1.95 -15.57
CA ARG A 108 -8.40 -3.12 -14.76
C ARG A 108 -9.59 -3.93 -14.25
N LEU A 109 -10.81 -3.41 -14.27
CA LEU A 109 -12.00 -4.20 -13.93
C LEU A 109 -12.18 -5.42 -14.84
N ASP A 110 -11.68 -5.32 -16.08
CA ASP A 110 -11.69 -6.39 -17.07
C ASP A 110 -10.36 -7.17 -17.12
N SER A 111 -9.44 -6.94 -16.17
CA SER A 111 -8.14 -7.61 -16.16
C SER A 111 -8.23 -9.05 -15.67
N GLU A 112 -7.38 -9.90 -16.24
CA GLU A 112 -7.24 -11.28 -15.78
C GLU A 112 -6.55 -11.33 -14.40
N GLY A 113 -7.01 -12.21 -13.52
CA GLY A 113 -6.33 -12.46 -12.26
C GLY A 113 -5.15 -13.43 -12.40
N GLY A 114 -4.56 -13.82 -11.28
CA GLY A 114 -3.49 -14.83 -11.24
C GLY A 114 -2.19 -14.30 -11.80
N ASP A 115 -1.52 -15.10 -12.62
CA ASP A 115 -0.18 -14.83 -13.16
C ASP A 115 -0.09 -13.55 -14.02
N TYR A 116 -1.22 -13.03 -14.51
CA TYR A 116 -1.24 -11.72 -15.16
C TYR A 116 -0.75 -10.62 -14.23
N GLY A 117 -1.18 -10.64 -12.96
CA GLY A 117 -0.83 -9.59 -12.00
C GLY A 117 0.66 -9.54 -11.72
N THR A 118 1.30 -10.70 -11.54
CA THR A 118 2.74 -10.78 -11.29
C THR A 118 3.56 -10.34 -12.50
N LYS A 119 3.18 -10.76 -13.72
CA LYS A 119 3.83 -10.31 -14.97
C LYS A 119 3.79 -8.79 -15.11
N VAL A 120 2.65 -8.17 -14.84
CA VAL A 120 2.52 -6.71 -14.92
C VAL A 120 3.39 -6.01 -13.88
N ILE A 121 3.56 -6.58 -12.68
CA ILE A 121 4.43 -6.05 -11.65
C ILE A 121 5.90 -6.12 -12.10
N ASP A 122 6.33 -7.27 -12.61
CA ASP A 122 7.70 -7.49 -13.10
C ASP A 122 8.04 -6.53 -14.27
N GLU A 123 7.10 -6.32 -15.19
CA GLU A 123 7.29 -5.46 -16.36
C GLU A 123 7.29 -3.96 -16.01
N LYS A 124 6.39 -3.52 -15.11
CA LYS A 124 6.17 -2.09 -14.85
C LYS A 124 6.91 -1.57 -13.65
N THR A 125 7.36 -2.44 -12.74
CA THR A 125 7.98 -2.07 -11.46
C THR A 125 7.19 -0.98 -10.74
N PRO A 126 5.89 -1.23 -10.45
CA PRO A 126 4.99 -0.22 -9.91
C PRO A 126 5.37 0.18 -8.48
N ILE A 127 5.11 1.44 -8.13
CA ILE A 127 5.37 2.00 -6.81
C ILE A 127 4.07 1.98 -6.00
N LEU A 128 4.09 1.27 -4.86
CA LEU A 128 2.98 1.25 -3.92
C LEU A 128 2.99 2.53 -3.08
N ILE A 129 1.88 3.26 -3.07
CA ILE A 129 1.75 4.48 -2.26
C ILE A 129 0.87 4.19 -1.04
N LEU A 130 1.47 4.28 0.15
CA LEU A 130 0.78 4.11 1.42
C LEU A 130 0.67 5.45 2.12
N MET A 131 -0.53 5.80 2.58
CA MET A 131 -0.74 6.95 3.46
C MET A 131 -1.16 6.45 4.84
N THR A 132 -0.35 6.75 5.85
CA THR A 132 -0.60 6.41 7.25
C THR A 132 -1.30 7.58 7.94
N HIS A 133 -2.01 7.32 9.04
CA HIS A 133 -2.76 8.41 9.70
C HIS A 133 -1.83 9.38 10.45
N CYS A 134 -0.97 8.85 11.32
CA CYS A 134 0.07 9.56 12.06
C CYS A 134 0.89 8.55 12.86
N ILE A 135 1.89 7.94 12.24
CA ILE A 135 2.76 6.94 12.90
C ILE A 135 4.17 7.45 13.17
N PHE A 136 4.40 8.75 12.99
CA PHE A 136 5.72 9.41 13.04
C PHE A 136 6.57 9.03 14.26
N GLU A 137 5.94 8.67 15.38
CA GLU A 137 6.63 8.23 16.60
C GLU A 137 7.20 6.80 16.51
N PHE A 138 6.68 5.97 15.61
CA PHE A 138 6.94 4.54 15.49
C PHE A 138 7.03 4.02 14.03
N PRO A 139 7.81 4.62 13.12
CA PRO A 139 7.83 4.23 11.70
C PRO A 139 8.66 2.97 11.38
N ASP A 140 9.33 2.37 12.37
CA ASP A 140 10.45 1.41 12.22
C ASP A 140 10.19 0.15 11.37
N LEU A 141 8.94 -0.15 11.02
CA LEU A 141 8.58 -1.28 10.18
C LEU A 141 8.33 -0.92 8.71
N LEU A 142 8.13 0.36 8.38
CA LEU A 142 7.74 0.84 7.05
C LEU A 142 8.91 1.40 6.24
#